data_AF-A0A087G0D7-F1
#
_entry.id   AF-A0A087G0D7-F1
#
_cell.length_a   1.000
_cell.length_b   1.000
_cell.length_c   1.000
_cell.angle_alpha   90.00
_cell.angle_beta   90.00
_cell.angle_gamma   90.00
#
_symmetry.space_group_name_H-M   'P 1'
#
loop_
_entity.id
_entity.type
_entity.pdbx_description
1 polymer ?
#
loop_
_entity_poly.entity_id
_entity_poly.type
_entity_poly.pdbx_seq_one_letter_code
_entity_poly.pdbx_strand_id
1 'polypeptide(L)' 'MRSEEIMPNGRMVLVSVGRNTSDPLYRDCFQWWSVLSDSLLDLVSEGTVKESEVNSFNMPFYDPNEGEIHSNNVKRLQTE' A
#
# COMPACT_ATOMS: atom_id res chain seq x y z
N MET A 1 2.25 -16.71 8.28
CA MET A 1 1.43 -17.88 7.85
C MET A 1 1.71 -18.22 6.38
N ARG A 2 2.95 -18.58 6.08
CA ARG A 2 3.39 -19.26 4.83
C ARG A 2 4.55 -20.19 5.10
N SER A 3 5.28 -19.95 6.19
CA SER A 3 6.31 -20.83 6.75
C SER A 3 5.90 -22.29 6.88
N GLU A 4 4.63 -22.58 7.19
CA GLU A 4 4.12 -23.96 7.33
C GLU A 4 3.91 -24.67 5.98
N GLU A 5 3.75 -23.90 4.90
CA GLU A 5 3.54 -24.41 3.54
C GLU A 5 4.87 -24.58 2.79
N ILE A 6 5.93 -23.90 3.24
CA ILE A 6 7.25 -23.93 2.62
C ILE A 6 7.96 -25.24 3.00
N MET A 7 8.37 -26.01 1.98
CA MET A 7 9.19 -27.21 2.17
C MET A 7 10.54 -26.88 2.84
N PRO A 8 11.19 -27.84 3.53
CA PRO A 8 12.54 -27.64 4.04
C PRO A 8 13.49 -27.12 2.95
N ASN A 9 14.21 -26.02 3.25
CA ASN A 9 15.07 -25.27 2.31
C ASN A 9 14.37 -24.51 1.17
N GLY A 10 13.05 -24.46 1.15
CA GLY A 10 12.28 -23.63 0.23
C GLY A 10 12.55 -22.14 0.47
N ARG A 11 12.54 -21.35 -0.61
CA ARG A 11 12.74 -19.90 -0.57
C ARG A 11 11.49 -19.19 -1.06
N MET A 12 11.25 -18.01 -0.52
CA MET A 12 10.18 -17.11 -0.94
C MET A 12 10.80 -15.80 -1.40
N VAL A 13 10.35 -15.31 -2.55
CA VAL A 13 10.68 -13.98 -3.07
C VAL A 13 9.39 -13.19 -3.11
N LEU A 14 9.37 -12.02 -2.47
CA LEU A 14 8.23 -11.12 -2.43
C LEU A 14 8.64 -9.80 -3.09
N VAL A 15 7.76 -9.30 -3.96
CA VAL A 15 7.87 -7.98 -4.58
C VAL A 15 6.59 -7.24 -4.27
N SER A 16 6.71 -6.05 -3.68
CA SER A 16 5.59 -5.20 -3.32
C SER A 16 5.89 -3.76 -3.68
N VAL A 17 4.84 -2.97 -3.88
CA VAL A 17 4.96 -1.51 -3.94
C VAL A 17 5.20 -1.00 -2.52
N GLY A 18 6.17 -0.13 -2.34
CA GLY A 18 6.54 0.44 -1.05
C GLY A 18 7.03 1.87 -1.22
N ARG A 19 7.47 2.48 -0.12
CA ARG A 19 7.92 3.86 -0.07
C ARG A 19 9.33 4.02 0.49
N ASN A 20 10.03 5.05 0.00
CA ASN A 20 11.40 5.38 0.41
C ASN A 20 11.47 6.32 1.62
N THR A 21 10.33 6.82 2.07
CA THR A 21 10.19 7.81 3.15
C THR A 21 9.52 7.17 4.36
N SER A 22 9.88 7.63 5.57
CA SER A 22 9.25 7.21 6.82
C SER A 22 7.90 7.87 7.05
N ASP A 23 7.64 9.06 6.48
CA ASP A 23 6.35 9.74 6.55
C ASP A 23 5.36 9.12 5.56
N PRO A 24 4.26 8.49 6.03
CA PRO A 24 3.31 7.86 5.13
C PRO A 24 2.62 8.90 4.26
N LEU A 25 2.42 10.13 4.76
CA LEU A 25 1.71 11.23 4.08
C LEU A 25 2.55 11.96 3.04
N TYR A 26 3.75 11.47 2.73
CA TYR A 26 4.63 12.10 1.77
C TYR A 26 4.02 12.09 0.36
N ARG A 27 4.20 13.22 -0.34
CA ARG A 27 3.48 13.56 -1.57
C ARG A 27 3.54 12.49 -2.67
N ASP A 28 4.68 11.82 -2.81
CA ASP A 28 4.91 10.84 -3.89
C ASP A 28 4.35 9.44 -3.59
N CYS A 29 3.98 9.14 -2.33
CA CYS A 29 3.39 7.86 -1.94
C CYS A 29 1.94 7.69 -2.44
N PHE A 30 1.24 8.80 -2.64
CA PHE A 30 -0.20 8.82 -2.91
C PHE A 30 -0.58 9.36 -4.29
N GLN A 31 0.38 9.57 -5.20
CA GLN A 31 0.15 10.23 -6.48
C GLN A 31 -0.97 9.56 -7.33
N TRP A 32 -1.10 8.23 -7.24
CA TRP A 32 -2.18 7.48 -7.92
C TRP A 32 -3.53 7.61 -7.21
N TRP A 33 -3.52 7.70 -5.88
CA TRP A 33 -4.71 7.76 -5.06
C TRP A 33 -5.32 9.16 -5.01
N SER A 34 -4.52 10.21 -5.18
CA SER A 34 -5.03 11.58 -5.26
C SER A 34 -6.00 11.74 -6.44
N VAL A 35 -5.69 11.16 -7.60
CA VAL A 35 -6.57 11.21 -8.79
C VAL A 35 -7.91 10.51 -8.52
N LEU A 36 -7.87 9.36 -7.84
CA LEU A 36 -9.09 8.66 -7.43
C LEU A 36 -9.91 9.49 -6.45
N SER A 37 -9.25 10.08 -5.45
CA SER A 37 -9.89 10.97 -4.46
C SER A 37 -10.57 12.15 -5.14
N ASP A 38 -9.87 12.85 -6.03
CA ASP A 38 -10.41 13.99 -6.77
C ASP A 38 -11.62 13.58 -7.61
N SER A 39 -11.53 12.46 -8.33
CA SER A 39 -12.64 11.93 -9.13
C SER A 39 -13.87 11.58 -8.27
N LEU A 40 -13.67 11.06 -7.06
CA LEU A 40 -14.77 10.76 -6.14
C LEU A 40 -15.42 12.05 -5.62
N LEU A 41 -14.65 13.10 -5.36
CA LEU A 41 -15.18 14.40 -4.97
C LEU A 41 -15.98 15.06 -6.09
N ASP A 42 -15.54 14.93 -7.33
CA ASP A 42 -16.30 15.39 -8.51
C ASP A 42 -17.65 14.66 -8.59
N LEU A 43 -17.68 13.34 -8.42
CA LEU A 43 -18.91 12.54 -8.40
C LEU A 43 -19.86 12.90 -7.24
N VAL A 44 -19.33 13.33 -6.10
CA VAL A 44 -20.13 13.88 -4.99
C VAL A 44 -20.74 15.21 -5.39
N SER A 45 -19.98 16.08 -6.05
CA SER A 45 -20.46 17.39 -6.52
C SER A 45 -21.58 17.28 -7.57
N GLU A 46 -21.52 16.25 -8.41
CA GLU A 46 -22.56 15.91 -9.39
C GLU A 46 -23.80 15.25 -8.76
N GLY A 47 -23.71 14.86 -7.48
CA GLY A 47 -24.78 14.13 -6.78
C GLY A 47 -24.89 12.66 -7.17
N THR A 48 -23.90 12.11 -7.86
CA THR A 48 -23.86 10.70 -8.31
C THR A 48 -23.55 9.75 -7.15
N VAL A 49 -22.74 10.20 -6.18
CA VAL A 49 -22.35 9.43 -4.99
C VAL A 49 -22.58 10.28 -3.73
N LYS A 50 -22.92 9.66 -2.59
CA LYS A 50 -23.07 10.40 -1.33
C LYS A 50 -21.72 10.69 -0.71
N GLU A 51 -21.56 11.89 -0.17
CA GLU A 51 -20.36 12.27 0.57
C GLU A 51 -20.05 11.29 1.73
N SER A 52 -21.08 10.78 2.43
CA SER A 52 -20.91 9.80 3.50
C SER A 52 -20.32 8.47 3.03
N GLU A 53 -20.57 8.08 1.78
CA GLU A 53 -20.02 6.84 1.21
C GLU A 53 -18.55 7.03 0.89
N VAL A 54 -18.17 8.18 0.33
CA VAL A 54 -16.77 8.53 0.08
C VAL A 54 -16.00 8.67 1.41
N ASN A 55 -16.57 9.34 2.41
CA ASN A 55 -15.93 9.53 3.72
C ASN A 55 -15.77 8.23 4.52
N SER A 56 -16.61 7.22 4.30
CA SER A 56 -16.47 5.91 4.95
C SER A 56 -15.56 4.96 4.18
N PHE A 57 -15.27 5.25 2.92
CA PHE A 57 -14.41 4.44 2.07
C PHE A 57 -12.94 4.69 2.38
N ASN A 58 -12.27 3.67 2.91
CA ASN A 58 -10.82 3.65 3.07
C ASN A 58 -10.23 2.63 2.10
N MET A 59 -9.20 3.03 1.35
CA MET A 59 -8.55 2.13 0.39
C MET A 59 -7.86 1.00 1.16
N PRO A 60 -8.11 -0.29 0.85
CA PRO A 60 -7.46 -1.42 1.51
C PRO A 60 -6.05 -1.66 0.94
N PHE A 61 -5.24 -0.61 0.94
CA PHE A 61 -3.89 -0.60 0.40
C PHE A 61 -2.96 0.17 1.33
N TYR A 62 -1.75 -0.35 1.50
CA TYR A 62 -0.70 0.26 2.30
C TYR A 62 0.65 0.03 1.61
N ASP A 63 1.44 1.09 1.45
CA ASP A 63 2.80 1.07 0.94
C ASP A 63 3.79 1.14 2.12
N PRO A 64 4.34 0.00 2.57
CA PRO A 64 5.28 0.00 3.67
C PRO A 64 6.63 0.60 3.27
N ASN A 65 7.30 1.23 4.22
CA ASN A 65 8.71 1.59 4.06
C ASN A 65 9.62 0.40 4.42
N GLU A 66 10.89 0.49 4.03
CA GLU A 66 11.87 -0.57 4.27
C GLU A 66 11.99 -0.96 5.77
N GLY A 67 11.97 0.02 6.68
CA GLY A 67 12.02 -0.22 8.13
C GLY A 67 10.82 -1.03 8.66
N GLU A 68 9.62 -0.79 8.11
CA GLU A 68 8.39 -1.50 8.46
C GLU A 68 8.37 -2.95 7.95
N ILE A 69 9.06 -3.22 6.85
CA ILE A 69 9.22 -4.58 6.30
C ILE A 69 10.27 -5.37 7.12
N HIS A 70 11.41 -4.75 7.44
CA HIS A 70 12.49 -5.44 8.18
C HIS A 70 12.15 -5.72 9.63
N SER A 71 11.34 -4.88 10.29
CA SER A 71 10.84 -5.15 11.65
C SER A 71 10.05 -6.46 11.74
N ASN A 72 9.57 -6.97 10.60
CA ASN A 72 8.85 -8.24 10.47
C ASN A 72 9.74 -9.43 10.02
N ASN A 73 11.07 -9.34 10.13
CA ASN A 73 12.04 -10.38 9.78
C ASN A 73 12.16 -10.74 8.28
N VAL A 74 11.85 -9.80 7.38
CA VAL A 74 12.09 -9.97 5.94
C VAL A 74 13.53 -9.56 5.63
N LYS A 75 14.32 -10.41 4.96
CA LYS A 75 15.70 -10.07 4.53
C LYS A 75 15.70 -9.66 3.06
N ARG A 76 16.39 -8.56 2.73
CA ARG A 76 16.56 -8.08 1.36
C ARG A 76 17.47 -9.02 0.57
N LEU A 77 17.03 -9.47 -0.59
CA LEU A 77 17.93 -10.04 -1.60
C LEU A 77 18.58 -8.87 -2.33
N GLN A 78 19.89 -8.67 -2.12
CA GLN A 78 20.67 -7.80 -3.00
C GLN A 78 20.90 -8.56 -4.30
N THR A 79 20.43 -8.00 -5.41
CA THR A 79 20.82 -8.45 -6.74
C THR A 79 22.16 -7.79 -7.03
N GLU A 80 23.21 -8.59 -7.23
CA GLU A 80 24.48 -8.14 -7.84
C GLU A 80 24.25 -7.68 -9.28
#